data_AF-J0KE29-F1
#
_entry.id   AF-J0KE29-F1
#
_cell.length_a   1.000
_cell.length_b   1.000
_cell.length_c   1.000
_cell.angle_alpha   90.00
_cell.angle_beta   90.00
_cell.angle_gamma   90.00
#
_symmetry.space_group_name_H-M   'P 1'
#
loop_
_entity.id
_entity.type
_entity.pdbx_description
1 polymer ?
#
loop_
_entity_poly.entity_id
_entity_poly.type
_entity_poly.pdbx_seq_one_letter_code
_entity_poly.pdbx_strand_id
1 'polypeptide(L)'
;MRRLEFTQLYYAKIVVSILEIFKEKGFIKDFNVKDKDKKQSVYVQLAYDEKGHSKISEVKRLSKPGRRVYKQKNELKRFKNGYGVIVVSTSKGVITNEEAYRQNVGGEVLCSIW
;
A
#
# COMPACT_ATOMS: atom_id res chain seq x y z
N MET A 1 -11.86 16.15 2.36
CA MET A 1 -11.58 15.26 1.20
C MET A 1 -12.91 14.79 0.63
N ARG A 2 -13.10 14.77 -0.70
CA ARG A 2 -14.36 14.33 -1.33
C ARG A 2 -14.53 12.82 -1.15
N ARG A 3 -15.73 12.37 -0.75
CA ARG A 3 -16.09 10.95 -0.73
C ARG A 3 -16.27 10.46 -2.17
N LEU A 4 -15.53 9.43 -2.56
CA LEU A 4 -15.57 8.81 -3.88
C LEU A 4 -15.76 7.31 -3.70
N GLU A 5 -16.57 6.67 -4.51
CA GLU A 5 -16.68 5.20 -4.45
C GLU A 5 -15.53 4.51 -5.16
N PHE A 6 -15.07 5.12 -6.25
CA PHE A 6 -14.01 4.59 -7.10
C PHE A 6 -12.98 5.68 -7.42
N THR A 7 -11.74 5.25 -7.63
CA THR A 7 -10.68 6.08 -8.20
C THR A 7 -9.93 5.30 -9.29
N GLN A 8 -9.31 6.02 -10.22
CA GLN A 8 -8.52 5.45 -11.29
C GLN A 8 -7.05 5.82 -11.08
N LEU A 9 -6.17 4.83 -11.16
CA LEU A 9 -4.72 4.97 -11.07
C LEU A 9 -4.06 4.51 -12.37
N TYR A 10 -2.84 4.99 -12.63
CA TYR A 10 -1.99 4.43 -13.67
C TYR A 10 -1.54 3.02 -13.29
N TYR A 11 -1.50 2.14 -14.28
CA TYR A 11 -0.97 0.80 -14.08
C TYR A 11 0.55 0.81 -13.94
N ALA A 12 1.03 0.10 -12.92
CA ALA A 12 2.39 -0.38 -12.80
C ALA A 12 2.37 -1.64 -11.93
N LYS A 13 3.29 -2.59 -12.16
CA LYS A 13 3.37 -3.81 -11.35
C LYS A 13 3.46 -3.50 -9.84
N ILE A 14 4.25 -2.49 -9.48
CA ILE A 14 4.40 -2.05 -8.10
C ILE A 14 3.10 -1.50 -7.50
N VAL A 15 2.28 -0.80 -8.29
CA VAL A 15 0.97 -0.28 -7.84
C VAL A 15 0.03 -1.44 -7.55
N VAL A 16 0.02 -2.46 -8.40
CA VAL A 16 -0.78 -3.68 -8.18
C VAL A 16 -0.37 -4.38 -6.90
N SER A 17 0.93 -4.62 -6.68
CA SER A 17 1.40 -5.27 -5.45
C SER A 17 1.10 -4.47 -4.18
N ILE A 18 1.13 -3.13 -4.24
CA ILE A 18 0.72 -2.29 -3.12
C ILE A 18 -0.79 -2.43 -2.85
N LEU A 19 -1.61 -2.46 -3.91
CA LEU A 19 -3.07 -2.57 -3.78
C LEU A 19 -3.49 -3.95 -3.27
N GLU A 20 -2.76 -5.02 -3.58
CA GLU A 20 -2.98 -6.35 -2.98
C GLU A 20 -2.87 -6.29 -1.46
N ILE A 21 -1.81 -5.65 -0.93
CA ILE A 21 -1.65 -5.44 0.51
C ILE A 21 -2.78 -4.57 1.07
N PHE A 22 -3.16 -3.50 0.36
CA PHE A 22 -4.22 -2.61 0.82
C PHE A 22 -5.57 -3.31 0.88
N LYS A 23 -5.84 -4.23 -0.06
CA LYS A 23 -7.04 -5.08 -0.08
C LYS A 23 -7.00 -6.08 1.08
N GLU A 24 -5.90 -6.81 1.24
CA GLU A 24 -5.73 -7.80 2.30
C GLU A 24 -5.92 -7.18 3.70
N LYS A 25 -5.41 -5.95 3.89
CA LYS A 25 -5.52 -5.21 5.16
C LYS A 25 -6.83 -4.41 5.30
N GLY A 26 -7.71 -4.44 4.30
CA GLY A 26 -9.04 -3.81 4.36
C GLY A 26 -9.05 -2.28 4.19
N PHE A 27 -7.97 -1.67 3.70
CA PHE A 27 -7.90 -0.24 3.37
C PHE A 27 -8.71 0.11 2.12
N ILE A 28 -8.81 -0.83 1.18
CA ILE A 28 -9.67 -0.74 -0.01
C ILE A 28 -10.59 -1.97 -0.05
N LYS A 29 -11.72 -1.86 -0.76
CA LYS A 29 -12.63 -3.00 -0.94
C LYS A 29 -12.07 -3.95 -1.98
N ASP A 30 -11.73 -3.41 -3.15
CA ASP A 30 -11.20 -4.20 -4.26
C ASP A 30 -10.48 -3.30 -5.28
N PHE A 31 -9.80 -3.91 -6.23
CA PHE A 31 -9.30 -3.24 -7.42
C PHE A 31 -9.34 -4.17 -8.65
N ASN A 32 -9.41 -3.57 -9.84
CA ASN A 32 -9.34 -4.30 -11.11
C ASN A 32 -8.45 -3.58 -12.12
N VAL A 33 -7.66 -4.34 -12.87
CA VAL A 33 -6.83 -3.85 -13.97
C VAL A 33 -7.65 -3.95 -15.25
N LYS A 34 -7.92 -2.82 -15.89
CA LYS A 34 -8.59 -2.79 -17.20
C LYS A 34 -7.59 -2.36 -18.27
N ASP A 35 -7.64 -3.04 -19.41
CA ASP A 35 -6.95 -2.62 -20.61
C ASP A 35 -7.93 -1.87 -21.52
N LYS A 36 -7.56 -0.65 -21.90
CA LYS A 36 -8.31 0.12 -22.89
C LYS A 36 -7.30 0.79 -23.82
N ASP A 37 -7.42 0.55 -25.13
CA ASP A 37 -6.60 1.19 -26.16
C ASP A 37 -5.08 1.05 -25.92
N LYS A 38 -4.63 -0.14 -25.49
CA LYS A 38 -3.23 -0.45 -25.10
C LYS A 38 -2.71 0.33 -23.88
N LYS A 39 -3.61 0.96 -23.12
CA LYS A 39 -3.29 1.64 -21.86
C LYS A 39 -3.97 0.90 -20.71
N GLN A 40 -3.16 0.27 -19.89
CA GLN A 40 -3.64 -0.37 -18.67
C GLN A 40 -3.92 0.70 -17.60
N SER A 41 -5.10 0.60 -16.97
CA SER A 41 -5.51 1.44 -15.84
C SER A 41 -5.96 0.56 -14.68
N VAL A 42 -5.77 1.04 -13.46
CA VAL A 42 -6.22 0.34 -12.24
C VAL A 42 -7.40 1.08 -11.66
N TYR A 43 -8.55 0.42 -11.58
CA TYR A 43 -9.76 0.94 -10.95
C TYR A 43 -9.82 0.41 -9.52
N VAL A 44 -9.83 1.31 -8.55
CA VAL A 44 -9.79 0.98 -7.12
C VAL A 44 -11.13 1.36 -6.49
N GLN A 45 -11.75 0.42 -5.79
CA GLN A 45 -12.95 0.66 -4.98
C GLN A 45 -12.56 1.01 -3.55
N LEU A 46 -12.93 2.21 -3.10
CA LEU A 46 -12.55 2.72 -1.78
C LEU A 46 -13.42 2.08 -0.68
N ALA A 47 -12.80 1.85 0.49
CA ALA A 47 -13.47 1.31 1.66
C ALA A 47 -13.83 2.41 2.66
N TYR A 48 -15.03 2.27 3.24
CA TYR A 48 -15.58 3.17 4.25
C TYR A 48 -16.10 2.32 5.42
N ASP A 49 -16.08 2.87 6.62
CA ASP A 49 -16.75 2.27 7.79
C ASP A 49 -18.27 2.48 7.75
N GLU A 50 -18.97 1.91 8.73
CA GLU A 50 -20.43 2.00 8.85
C GLU A 50 -20.93 3.44 9.06
N LYS A 51 -20.08 4.32 9.61
CA LYS A 51 -20.35 5.74 9.81
C LYS A 51 -20.02 6.58 8.57
N GLY A 52 -19.50 5.94 7.51
CA GLY A 52 -19.13 6.59 6.26
C GLY A 52 -17.75 7.25 6.26
N HIS A 53 -16.91 7.02 7.27
CA HIS A 53 -15.53 7.49 7.29
C HIS A 53 -14.64 6.59 6.43
N SER A 54 -13.65 7.19 5.77
CA SER A 54 -12.65 6.45 4.98
C SER A 54 -11.90 5.46 5.89
N LYS A 55 -11.70 4.22 5.42
CA LYS A 55 -10.79 3.26 6.09
C LYS A 55 -9.32 3.66 5.97
N ILE A 56 -9.03 4.67 5.15
CA ILE A 56 -7.71 5.26 4.95
C ILE A 56 -7.73 6.66 5.57
N SER A 57 -6.93 6.85 6.61
CA SER A 57 -6.68 8.13 7.27
C SER A 57 -5.56 8.92 6.59
N GLU A 58 -4.44 8.26 6.28
CA GLU A 58 -3.29 8.83 5.58
C GLU A 58 -2.62 7.79 4.69
N VAL A 59 -2.21 8.21 3.48
CA VAL A 59 -1.23 7.47 2.67
C VAL A 59 -0.04 8.38 2.41
N LYS A 60 1.16 7.93 2.77
CA LYS A 60 2.36 8.73 2.62
C LYS A 60 3.46 7.95 1.94
N ARG A 61 3.99 8.53 0.86
CA ARG A 61 5.19 8.01 0.19
C ARG A 61 6.43 8.34 1.02
N LEU A 62 7.17 7.31 1.41
CA LEU A 62 8.34 7.42 2.28
C LEU A 62 9.63 7.44 1.45
N SER A 63 9.85 6.44 0.60
CA SER A 63 10.97 6.44 -0.35
C SER A 63 10.63 7.25 -1.62
N LYS A 64 11.49 8.23 -1.93
CA LYS A 64 11.34 9.14 -3.08
C LYS A 64 12.56 9.05 -3.99
N PRO A 65 12.46 9.37 -5.30
CA PRO A 65 13.59 9.27 -6.22
C PRO A 65 14.85 10.02 -5.76
N GLY A 66 14.71 11.21 -5.19
CA GLY A 66 15.84 11.99 -4.67
C GLY A 66 16.39 11.54 -3.31
N ARG A 67 15.67 10.66 -2.58
CA ARG A 67 16.14 10.06 -1.34
C ARG A 67 15.43 8.73 -1.09
N ARG A 68 16.14 7.65 -1.39
CA ARG A 68 15.68 6.30 -1.09
C ARG A 68 15.78 6.02 0.41
N VAL A 69 14.79 5.34 0.95
CA VAL A 69 14.72 5.00 2.38
C VAL A 69 14.74 3.49 2.51
N TYR A 70 15.81 2.95 3.08
CA TYR A 70 15.96 1.54 3.37
C TYR A 70 15.94 1.32 4.88
N LYS A 71 15.34 0.21 5.31
CA LYS A 71 15.30 -0.17 6.73
C LYS A 71 15.70 -1.63 6.90
N GLN A 72 16.44 -1.90 7.97
CA GLN A 72 16.72 -3.25 8.41
C GLN A 72 15.49 -3.85 9.10
N LYS A 73 15.44 -5.18 9.22
CA LYS A 73 14.31 -5.90 9.84
C LYS A 73 13.93 -5.34 11.22
N ASN A 74 14.91 -5.00 12.05
CA ASN A 74 14.67 -4.57 13.44
C ASN A 74 13.91 -3.23 13.52
N GLU A 75 13.98 -2.41 12.47
CA GLU A 75 13.29 -1.13 12.37
C GLU A 75 11.86 -1.25 11.81
N LEU A 76 11.44 -2.45 11.41
CA LEU A 76 10.15 -2.75 10.77
C LEU A 76 9.14 -3.42 11.73
N LYS A 77 9.51 -3.63 12.99
CA LYS A 77 8.75 -4.45 13.95
C LYS A 77 7.30 -4.00 14.18
N ARG A 78 7.06 -2.68 14.30
CA ARG A 78 5.72 -2.12 14.52
C ARG A 78 5.60 -0.74 13.87
N PHE A 79 4.41 -0.43 13.38
CA PHE A 79 4.02 0.89 12.93
C PHE A 79 2.64 1.23 13.48
N LYS A 80 2.45 2.47 13.98
CA LYS A 80 1.18 2.94 14.59
C LYS A 80 0.56 1.94 15.57
N ASN A 81 1.38 1.27 16.39
CA ASN A 81 0.94 0.23 17.34
C ASN A 81 0.09 -0.90 16.71
N GLY A 82 0.28 -1.20 15.42
CA GLY A 82 -0.46 -2.24 14.69
C GLY A 82 -1.69 -1.74 13.92
N TYR A 83 -2.08 -0.47 14.10
CA TYR A 83 -3.22 0.12 13.38
C TYR A 83 -2.88 0.57 11.95
N GLY A 84 -1.61 0.54 11.58
CA GLY A 84 -1.14 0.94 10.26
C GLY A 84 -0.13 -0.05 9.71
N VAL A 85 0.13 0.10 8.42
CA VAL A 85 1.06 -0.73 7.67
C VAL A 85 2.11 0.14 6.99
N ILE A 86 3.35 -0.31 7.02
CA ILE A 86 4.40 0.16 6.13
C ILE A 86 4.57 -0.90 5.03
N VAL A 87 4.53 -0.48 3.77
CA VAL A 87 4.80 -1.34 2.62
C VAL A 87 6.28 -1.30 2.28
N VAL A 88 6.90 -2.47 2.18
CA VAL A 88 8.34 -2.65 2.02
C VAL A 88 8.62 -3.49 0.78
N SER A 89 9.48 -3.00 -0.11
CA SER A 89 10.05 -3.77 -1.21
C SER A 89 11.26 -4.53 -0.70
N THR A 90 11.22 -5.86 -0.78
CA THR A 90 12.29 -6.75 -0.29
C THR A 90 12.76 -7.66 -1.42
N SER A 91 13.83 -8.45 -1.18
CA SER A 91 14.25 -9.51 -2.10
C SER A 91 13.22 -10.64 -2.27
N LYS A 92 12.21 -10.70 -1.40
CA LYS A 92 11.11 -11.67 -1.45
C LYS A 92 9.80 -11.09 -2.00
N GLY A 93 9.85 -9.88 -2.56
CA GLY A 93 8.69 -9.17 -3.09
C GLY A 93 8.26 -7.99 -2.21
N VAL A 94 7.11 -7.42 -2.57
CA VAL A 94 6.50 -6.28 -1.87
C VAL A 94 5.59 -6.83 -0.79
N ILE A 95 5.92 -6.54 0.47
CA ILE A 95 5.25 -7.12 1.64
C ILE A 95 5.07 -6.05 2.73
N THR A 96 4.33 -6.39 3.77
CA THR A 96 4.15 -5.53 4.94
C THR A 96 5.40 -5.51 5.82
N ASN A 97 5.56 -4.48 6.65
CA ASN A 97 6.63 -4.41 7.65
C ASN A 97 6.58 -5.56 8.66
N GLU A 98 5.38 -6.02 9.03
CA GLU A 98 5.18 -7.16 9.92
C GLU A 98 5.69 -8.45 9.29
N GLU A 99 5.36 -8.66 8.00
CA GLU A 99 5.84 -9.81 7.23
C GLU A 99 7.36 -9.76 7.05
N ALA A 100 7.91 -8.60 6.69
CA ALA A 100 9.35 -8.42 6.53
C ALA A 100 10.10 -8.72 7.84
N TYR A 101 9.56 -8.26 8.98
CA TYR A 101 10.10 -8.57 10.29
C TYR A 101 10.06 -10.07 10.59
N ARG A 102 8.91 -10.74 10.34
CA ARG A 102 8.73 -12.18 10.57
C ARG A 102 9.68 -13.02 9.71
N GLN A 103 9.87 -12.62 8.46
CA GLN A 103 10.74 -13.29 7.50
C GLN A 103 12.23 -12.91 7.65
N ASN A 104 12.58 -12.10 8.64
CA ASN A 104 13.93 -11.62 8.91
C ASN A 104 14.60 -10.88 7.74
N VAL A 105 13.82 -10.12 6.95
CA VAL A 105 14.33 -9.35 5.80
C VAL A 105 14.10 -7.85 5.99
N GLY A 106 15.05 -7.05 5.48
CA GLY A 106 14.90 -5.60 5.34
C GLY A 106 14.47 -5.23 3.91
N GLY A 107 14.45 -3.94 3.59
CA GLY A 107 14.13 -3.49 2.24
C GLY A 107 13.92 -1.98 2.09
N GLU A 108 13.48 -1.59 0.89
CA GLU A 108 13.08 -0.21 0.60
C GLU A 108 11.69 0.06 1.16
N VAL A 109 11.56 1.12 1.94
CA VAL A 109 10.28 1.53 2.54
C VAL A 109 9.52 2.42 1.59
N LEU A 110 8.53 1.85 0.88
CA LEU A 110 7.83 2.52 -0.21
C LEU A 110 6.86 3.58 0.31
N CYS A 111 5.92 3.16 1.15
CA CYS A 111 4.88 4.02 1.69
C CYS A 111 4.37 3.50 3.04
N SER A 112 3.68 4.37 3.77
CA SER A 112 2.87 4.00 4.94
C SER A 112 1.40 4.31 4.68
N ILE A 113 0.54 3.51 5.30
CA ILE A 113 -0.92 3.68 5.28
C ILE A 113 -1.50 3.35 6.66
N TRP A 114 -2.49 4.13 7.10
CA TRP A 114 -3.36 3.87 8.27
C TRP A 114 -4.63 4.69 8.15
#